data_AF-A0A662Q437-F1
#
_entry.id   AF-A0A662Q437-F1
#
_cell.length_a   1.000
_cell.length_b   1.000
_cell.length_c   1.000
_cell.angle_alpha   90.00
_cell.angle_beta   90.00
_cell.angle_gamma   90.00
#
_symmetry.space_group_name_H-M   'P 1'
#
loop_
_entity.id
_entity.type
_entity.pdbx_description
1 polymer ?
#
loop_
_entity_poly.entity_id
_entity_poly.type
_entity_poly.pdbx_seq_one_letter_code
_entity_poly.pdbx_strand_id
1 'polypeptide(L)'
;MIFGSRLGRAILGRLLEKDPSGFRTRLEHVLSMLAEEDAGEKPIRMSCMFDYYFFKLLIEVAIKLMHMSEEEFKNGISDPAVRRGIELVFRSLLQYGITVPQKLAAPFLVVWNFTNLCNLRCKHCYQNAGEAQLSRELTLEEKLRVIDQIDEMGMPLIALSGGEPTIHPDFIPVVREGARRGIYMAVATNGIRFADE
;
A
#
# COMPACT_ATOMS: atom_id res chain seq x y z
N MET A 1 -8.55 6.20 27.04
CA MET A 1 -8.25 6.13 25.59
C MET A 1 -8.57 4.72 25.09
N ILE A 2 -9.57 4.57 24.20
CA ILE A 2 -10.13 3.27 23.77
C ILE A 2 -9.04 2.32 23.24
N PHE A 3 -8.05 2.85 22.50
CA PHE A 3 -6.93 2.09 21.92
C PHE A 3 -5.88 1.57 22.92
N GLY A 4 -5.82 2.12 24.14
CA GLY A 4 -4.90 1.64 25.19
C GLY A 4 -5.48 0.52 26.06
N SER A 5 -6.81 0.33 26.01
CA SER A 5 -7.53 -0.65 26.82
C SER A 5 -7.29 -2.09 26.32
N ARG A 6 -7.44 -3.09 27.21
CA ARG A 6 -7.34 -4.51 26.83
C ARG A 6 -8.38 -4.89 25.77
N LEU A 7 -9.60 -4.35 25.89
CA LEU A 7 -10.68 -4.58 24.93
C LEU A 7 -10.36 -3.98 23.55
N GLY A 8 -9.92 -2.72 23.50
CA GLY A 8 -9.55 -2.07 22.23
C GLY A 8 -8.41 -2.79 21.51
N ARG A 9 -7.40 -3.27 22.25
CA ARG A 9 -6.33 -4.10 21.69
C ARG A 9 -6.82 -5.45 21.17
N ALA A 10 -7.76 -6.10 21.85
CA ALA A 10 -8.36 -7.34 21.37
C ALA A 10 -9.16 -7.15 20.07
N ILE A 11 -9.93 -6.06 19.97
CA ILE A 11 -10.70 -5.70 18.76
C ILE A 11 -9.76 -5.41 17.59
N LEU A 12 -8.72 -4.59 17.81
CA LEU A 12 -7.68 -4.32 16.80
C LEU A 12 -6.94 -5.58 16.38
N GLY A 13 -6.59 -6.44 17.34
CA GLY A 13 -5.93 -7.72 17.08
C GLY A 13 -6.76 -8.60 16.15
N ARG A 14 -8.06 -8.73 16.45
CA ARG A 14 -8.99 -9.49 15.59
C ARG A 14 -9.02 -8.95 14.17
N LEU A 15 -9.10 -7.63 13.96
CA LEU A 15 -9.10 -7.03 12.62
C LEU A 15 -7.87 -7.37 11.77
N LEU A 16 -6.73 -7.52 12.42
CA LEU A 16 -5.45 -7.76 11.76
C LEU A 16 -5.13 -9.26 11.61
N GLU A 17 -6.03 -10.14 12.05
CA GLU A 17 -5.92 -11.58 11.76
C GLU A 17 -6.09 -11.86 10.28
N LYS A 18 -5.45 -12.93 9.81
CA LYS A 18 -5.61 -13.43 8.45
C LYS A 18 -7.07 -13.77 8.18
N ASP A 19 -7.59 -13.25 7.07
CA ASP A 19 -8.98 -13.48 6.71
C ASP A 19 -9.18 -14.89 6.10
N PRO A 20 -10.21 -15.64 6.55
CA PRO A 20 -10.45 -17.00 6.09
C PRO A 20 -11.03 -17.10 4.67
N SER A 21 -11.43 -15.98 4.05
CA SER A 21 -11.86 -15.89 2.66
C SER A 21 -10.70 -15.51 1.70
N GLY A 22 -9.47 -15.35 2.22
CA GLY A 22 -8.27 -15.19 1.39
C GLY A 22 -7.79 -13.75 1.20
N PHE A 23 -8.34 -12.78 1.95
CA PHE A 23 -7.74 -11.46 2.10
C PHE A 23 -6.54 -11.52 3.06
N ARG A 24 -5.64 -10.52 3.00
CA ARG A 24 -4.48 -10.42 3.90
C ARG A 24 -4.94 -10.30 5.34
N THR A 25 -5.94 -9.46 5.60
CA THR A 25 -6.53 -9.28 6.93
C THR A 25 -8.05 -9.20 6.88
N ARG A 26 -8.71 -9.46 8.01
CA ARG A 26 -10.15 -9.23 8.15
C ARG A 26 -10.51 -7.76 7.90
N LEU A 27 -9.64 -6.83 8.29
CA LEU A 27 -9.81 -5.40 8.04
C LEU A 27 -9.84 -5.10 6.54
N GLU A 28 -8.90 -5.64 5.77
CA GLU A 28 -8.87 -5.47 4.31
C GLU A 28 -10.19 -5.96 3.68
N HIS A 29 -10.66 -7.14 4.09
CA HIS A 29 -11.93 -7.71 3.60
C HIS A 29 -13.14 -6.83 3.96
N VAL A 30 -13.20 -6.32 5.20
CA VAL A 30 -14.28 -5.41 5.61
C VAL A 30 -14.27 -4.12 4.80
N LEU A 31 -13.09 -3.53 4.59
CA LEU A 31 -12.96 -2.31 3.79
C LEU A 31 -13.31 -2.56 2.33
N SER A 32 -12.93 -3.71 1.74
CA SER A 32 -13.30 -4.02 0.36
C SER A 32 -14.80 -4.28 0.18
N MET A 33 -15.45 -4.91 1.17
CA MET A 33 -16.92 -5.03 1.20
C MET A 33 -17.62 -3.67 1.33
N LEU A 34 -17.07 -2.73 2.11
CA LEU A 34 -17.60 -1.37 2.23
C LEU A 34 -17.39 -0.53 0.97
N ALA A 35 -16.31 -0.81 0.22
CA ALA A 35 -16.02 -0.21 -1.08
C ALA A 35 -16.85 -0.83 -2.23
N GLU A 36 -17.62 -1.88 -1.96
CA GLU A 36 -18.46 -2.59 -2.94
C GLU A 36 -17.68 -3.26 -4.09
N GLU A 37 -16.38 -3.49 -3.95
CA GLU A 37 -15.54 -4.09 -5.00
C GLU A 37 -15.64 -5.63 -5.06
N ASP A 38 -15.78 -6.30 -3.92
CA ASP A 38 -15.63 -7.76 -3.83
C ASP A 38 -16.95 -8.52 -3.61
N ALA A 39 -18.10 -7.86 -3.80
CA ALA A 39 -19.42 -8.46 -3.54
C ALA A 39 -19.72 -9.74 -4.36
N GLY A 40 -18.89 -10.10 -5.35
CA GLY A 40 -19.08 -11.25 -6.25
C GLY A 40 -17.95 -12.27 -6.36
N GLU A 41 -16.73 -12.02 -5.85
CA GLU A 41 -15.56 -12.85 -6.22
C GLU A 41 -15.18 -13.94 -5.20
N LYS A 42 -15.50 -13.79 -3.91
CA LYS A 42 -15.07 -14.74 -2.86
C LYS A 42 -16.21 -15.09 -1.90
N PRO A 43 -16.32 -16.36 -1.46
CA PRO A 43 -17.39 -16.78 -0.54
C PRO A 43 -17.24 -16.08 0.82
N ILE A 44 -18.28 -15.34 1.22
CA ILE A 44 -18.32 -14.63 2.50
C ILE A 44 -18.68 -15.63 3.62
N ARG A 45 -17.76 -15.85 4.56
CA ARG A 45 -18.03 -16.68 5.74
C ARG A 45 -18.86 -15.92 6.77
N MET A 46 -19.63 -16.65 7.58
CA MET A 46 -20.47 -16.07 8.65
C MET A 46 -19.67 -15.20 9.64
N SER A 47 -18.43 -15.58 9.96
CA SER A 47 -17.56 -14.78 10.83
C SER A 47 -17.20 -13.42 10.22
N CYS A 48 -17.10 -13.35 8.89
CA CYS A 48 -16.78 -12.12 8.16
C CYS A 48 -17.99 -11.18 8.12
N MET A 49 -19.22 -11.72 8.09
CA MET A 49 -20.45 -10.91 8.22
C MET A 49 -20.55 -10.23 9.58
N PHE A 50 -20.19 -10.92 10.65
CA PHE A 50 -20.16 -10.32 11.99
C PHE A 50 -19.15 -9.16 12.05
N ASP A 51 -17.93 -9.39 11.56
CA ASP A 51 -16.91 -8.35 11.51
C ASP A 51 -17.39 -7.17 10.66
N TYR A 52 -17.97 -7.42 9.48
CA TYR A 52 -18.54 -6.40 8.61
C TYR A 52 -19.54 -5.50 9.35
N TYR A 53 -20.60 -6.06 9.95
CA TYR A 53 -21.62 -5.24 10.61
C TYR A 53 -21.07 -4.50 11.83
N PHE A 54 -20.20 -5.15 12.59
CA PHE A 54 -19.57 -4.52 13.76
C PHE A 54 -18.69 -3.33 13.35
N PHE A 55 -17.83 -3.50 12.34
CA PHE A 55 -16.92 -2.45 11.89
C PHE A 55 -17.60 -1.40 11.04
N LYS A 56 -18.63 -1.75 10.27
CA LYS A 56 -19.50 -0.79 9.58
C LYS A 56 -20.06 0.22 10.57
N LEU A 57 -20.61 -0.24 11.70
CA LEU A 57 -21.11 0.65 12.75
C LEU A 57 -20.01 1.57 13.29
N LEU A 58 -18.80 1.04 13.55
CA LEU A 58 -17.67 1.84 14.04
C LEU A 58 -17.21 2.88 13.02
N ILE A 59 -17.19 2.52 11.74
CA ILE A 59 -16.82 3.40 10.63
C ILE A 59 -17.86 4.50 10.44
N GLU A 60 -19.16 4.18 10.47
CA GLU A 60 -20.24 5.18 10.39
C GLU A 60 -20.14 6.22 11.52
N VAL A 61 -19.77 5.78 12.73
CA VAL A 61 -19.48 6.69 13.85
C VAL A 61 -18.24 7.53 13.56
N ALA A 62 -17.17 6.94 13.05
CA ALA A 62 -15.93 7.65 12.72
C ALA A 62 -16.13 8.70 11.61
N ILE A 63 -16.86 8.37 10.54
CA ILE A 63 -17.21 9.27 9.43
C ILE A 63 -17.93 10.52 9.96
N LYS A 64 -18.94 10.32 10.83
CA LYS A 64 -19.67 11.40 11.48
C LYS A 64 -18.77 12.27 12.37
N LEU A 65 -17.86 11.65 13.11
CA LEU A 65 -16.89 12.36 13.96
C LEU A 65 -15.87 13.17 13.16
N MET A 66 -15.49 12.70 11.96
CA MET A 66 -14.54 13.39 11.08
C MET A 66 -15.19 14.40 10.14
N HIS A 67 -16.52 14.61 10.22
CA HIS A 67 -17.28 15.47 9.31
C HIS A 67 -17.09 15.12 7.82
N MET A 68 -16.87 13.84 7.53
CA MET A 68 -16.71 13.31 6.17
C MET A 68 -18.04 12.74 5.68
N SER A 69 -18.27 12.74 4.37
CA SER A 69 -19.42 12.03 3.78
C SER A 69 -19.13 10.53 3.63
N GLU A 70 -20.18 9.71 3.60
CA GLU A 70 -20.04 8.27 3.34
C GLU A 70 -19.46 8.02 1.93
N GLU A 71 -19.83 8.85 0.96
CA GLU A 71 -19.33 8.78 -0.42
C GLU A 71 -17.82 9.06 -0.49
N GLU A 72 -17.34 10.13 0.15
CA GLU A 72 -15.90 10.42 0.23
C GLU A 72 -15.13 9.28 0.88
N PHE A 73 -15.67 8.69 1.95
CA PHE A 73 -15.03 7.54 2.59
C PHE A 73 -14.93 6.35 1.65
N LYS A 74 -16.06 5.96 1.01
CA LYS A 74 -16.13 4.86 0.06
C LYS A 74 -15.18 5.07 -1.13
N ASN A 75 -15.14 6.27 -1.68
CA ASN A 75 -14.22 6.64 -2.76
C ASN A 75 -12.75 6.62 -2.32
N GLY A 76 -12.46 6.91 -1.05
CA GLY A 76 -11.11 6.77 -0.52
C GLY A 76 -10.70 5.30 -0.39
N ILE A 77 -11.56 4.47 0.21
CA ILE A 77 -11.25 3.06 0.45
C ILE A 77 -11.42 2.19 -0.80
N SER A 78 -11.95 2.70 -1.92
CA SER A 78 -11.92 1.97 -3.19
C SER A 78 -10.47 1.80 -3.70
N ASP A 79 -9.55 2.70 -3.38
CA ASP A 79 -8.13 2.45 -3.66
C ASP A 79 -7.55 1.39 -2.69
N PRO A 80 -7.06 0.23 -3.17
CA PRO A 80 -6.43 -0.78 -2.33
C PRO A 80 -5.24 -0.24 -1.52
N ALA A 81 -4.51 0.75 -2.03
CA ALA A 81 -3.39 1.36 -1.32
C ALA A 81 -3.85 2.14 -0.08
N VAL A 82 -5.03 2.75 -0.13
CA VAL A 82 -5.65 3.39 1.04
C VAL A 82 -6.01 2.33 2.09
N ARG A 83 -6.57 1.18 1.68
CA ARG A 83 -6.83 0.06 2.60
C ARG A 83 -5.55 -0.43 3.28
N ARG A 84 -4.47 -0.59 2.51
CA ARG A 84 -3.13 -0.97 3.02
C ARG A 84 -2.61 0.07 4.01
N GLY A 85 -2.79 1.36 3.72
CA GLY A 85 -2.41 2.46 4.61
C GLY A 85 -3.16 2.42 5.95
N ILE A 86 -4.48 2.20 5.91
CA ILE A 86 -5.31 2.03 7.11
C ILE A 86 -4.83 0.82 7.91
N GLU A 87 -4.60 -0.33 7.27
CA GLU A 87 -4.09 -1.55 7.92
C GLU A 87 -2.74 -1.30 8.60
N LEU A 88 -1.79 -0.64 7.91
CA LEU A 88 -0.49 -0.27 8.46
C LEU A 88 -0.64 0.59 9.72
N VAL A 89 -1.54 1.58 9.71
CA VAL A 89 -1.83 2.41 10.89
C VAL A 89 -2.39 1.57 12.04
N PHE A 90 -3.35 0.69 11.77
CA PHE A 90 -3.95 -0.18 12.79
C PHE A 90 -2.93 -1.12 13.41
N ARG A 91 -2.07 -1.73 12.59
CA ARG A 91 -0.96 -2.58 13.04
C ARG A 91 0.04 -1.80 13.90
N SER A 92 0.31 -0.57 13.52
CA SER A 92 1.20 0.34 14.26
C SER A 92 0.62 0.73 15.61
N LEU A 93 -0.68 1.01 15.68
CA LEU A 93 -1.38 1.29 16.94
C LEU A 93 -1.41 0.06 17.86
N LEU A 94 -1.58 -1.15 17.30
CA LEU A 94 -1.53 -2.37 18.09
C LEU A 94 -0.13 -2.63 18.67
N GLN A 95 0.91 -2.38 17.89
CA GLN A 95 2.30 -2.65 18.27
C GLN A 95 2.87 -1.59 19.22
N TYR A 96 2.62 -0.31 18.94
CA TYR A 96 3.27 0.81 19.64
C TYR A 96 2.33 1.68 20.46
N GLY A 97 1.01 1.51 20.31
CA GLY A 97 0.03 2.47 20.82
C GLY A 97 0.08 3.80 20.06
N ILE A 98 -0.51 4.82 20.66
CA ILE A 98 -0.49 6.20 20.15
C ILE A 98 0.84 6.84 20.57
N THR A 99 1.62 7.33 19.61
CA THR A 99 2.91 7.99 19.86
C THR A 99 3.01 9.32 19.11
N VAL A 100 3.94 10.19 19.52
CA VAL A 100 4.22 11.47 18.85
C VAL A 100 5.73 11.59 18.61
N PRO A 101 6.21 11.59 17.33
CA PRO A 101 5.43 11.29 16.12
C PRO A 101 4.90 9.85 16.13
N GLN A 102 3.87 9.58 15.32
CA GLN A 102 3.32 8.23 15.25
C GLN A 102 4.34 7.28 14.63
N LYS A 103 4.73 6.24 15.38
CA LYS A 103 5.62 5.19 14.91
C LYS A 103 4.81 4.24 14.03
N LEU A 104 5.36 3.88 12.89
CA LEU A 104 4.77 2.92 11.96
C LEU A 104 5.50 1.58 12.02
N ALA A 105 4.75 0.48 11.92
CA ALA A 105 5.27 -0.88 11.90
C ALA A 105 6.09 -1.21 10.63
N ALA A 106 5.94 -0.40 9.58
CA ALA A 106 6.72 -0.44 8.35
C ALA A 106 6.76 0.99 7.75
N PRO A 107 7.68 1.29 6.81
CA PRO A 107 7.65 2.55 6.08
C PRO A 107 6.31 2.77 5.36
N PHE A 108 5.80 4.01 5.36
CA PHE A 108 4.59 4.33 4.60
C PHE A 108 4.88 4.47 3.10
N LEU A 109 6.08 4.94 2.76
CA LEU A 109 6.58 5.16 1.41
C LEU A 109 8.04 4.72 1.33
N VAL A 110 8.39 4.03 0.26
CA VAL A 110 9.78 3.88 -0.18
C VAL A 110 9.98 4.59 -1.51
N VAL A 111 11.00 5.44 -1.56
CA VAL A 111 11.52 5.99 -2.83
C VAL A 111 12.67 5.10 -3.27
N TRP A 112 12.48 4.40 -4.38
CA TRP A 112 13.44 3.42 -4.88
C TRP A 112 14.15 3.94 -6.12
N ASN A 113 15.46 4.13 -6.03
CA ASN A 113 16.30 4.36 -7.21
C ASN A 113 16.40 3.07 -8.03
N PHE A 114 15.52 2.96 -9.02
CA PHE A 114 15.22 1.78 -9.80
C PHE A 114 16.36 1.39 -10.75
N THR A 115 17.04 2.40 -11.30
CA THR A 115 18.16 2.24 -12.25
C THR A 115 19.09 3.45 -12.17
N ASN A 116 20.27 3.36 -12.76
CA ASN A 116 21.13 4.52 -13.06
C ASN A 116 21.03 4.98 -14.52
N LEU A 117 20.38 4.18 -15.38
CA LEU A 117 20.14 4.50 -16.78
C LEU A 117 19.27 5.75 -16.89
N CYS A 118 19.74 6.77 -17.60
CA CYS A 118 19.03 8.01 -17.87
C CYS A 118 19.40 8.56 -19.25
N ASN A 119 18.42 9.10 -19.96
CA ASN A 119 18.59 9.76 -21.25
C ASN A 119 18.98 11.24 -21.14
N LEU A 120 19.28 11.74 -19.93
CA LEU A 120 19.68 13.12 -19.64
C LEU A 120 20.94 13.17 -18.76
N ARG A 121 21.57 14.36 -18.70
CA ARG A 121 22.73 14.67 -17.83
C ARG A 121 22.53 16.01 -17.11
N CYS A 122 21.52 16.07 -16.24
CA CYS A 122 21.14 17.30 -15.55
C CYS A 122 22.26 17.79 -14.60
N LYS A 123 22.54 19.09 -14.61
CA LYS A 123 23.60 19.70 -13.76
C LYS A 123 23.39 19.50 -12.26
N HIS A 124 22.13 19.32 -11.83
CA HIS A 124 21.73 19.13 -10.43
C HIS A 124 21.41 17.66 -10.10
N CYS A 125 21.82 16.69 -10.95
CA CYS A 125 21.50 15.28 -10.72
C CYS A 125 22.28 14.72 -9.53
N TYR A 126 21.61 14.49 -8.39
CA TYR A 126 22.25 13.97 -7.18
C TYR A 126 22.78 12.53 -7.36
N GLN A 127 22.17 11.75 -8.26
CA GLN A 127 22.58 10.36 -8.53
C GLN A 127 23.74 10.28 -9.53
N ASN A 128 24.05 11.37 -10.24
CA ASN A 128 24.97 11.37 -11.37
C ASN A 128 24.65 10.27 -12.41
N ALA A 129 23.36 10.12 -12.69
CA ALA A 129 22.83 9.17 -13.66
C ALA A 129 23.24 9.52 -15.09
N GLY A 130 23.16 8.55 -16.00
CA GLY A 130 23.49 8.75 -17.41
C GLY A 130 23.19 7.54 -18.25
N GLU A 131 23.73 7.48 -19.46
CA GLU A 131 23.35 6.50 -20.48
C GLU A 131 23.74 5.04 -20.18
N ALA A 132 24.39 4.77 -19.05
CA ALA A 132 24.83 3.43 -18.68
C ALA A 132 24.19 2.96 -17.37
N GLN A 133 23.70 1.72 -17.41
CA GLN A 133 23.35 0.97 -16.20
C GLN A 133 24.60 0.70 -15.37
N LEU A 134 24.43 0.60 -14.05
CA LEU A 134 25.51 0.10 -13.19
C LEU A 134 25.65 -1.42 -13.34
N SER A 135 26.88 -1.92 -13.19
CA SER A 135 27.18 -3.35 -13.28
C SER A 135 26.53 -4.20 -12.19
N ARG A 136 25.99 -3.57 -11.13
CA ARG A 136 25.30 -4.21 -10.00
C ARG A 136 23.84 -3.77 -9.87
N GLU A 137 23.22 -3.35 -10.97
CA GLU A 137 21.77 -3.15 -10.96
C GLU A 137 21.05 -4.49 -10.75
N LEU A 138 19.89 -4.42 -10.09
CA LEU A 138 19.07 -5.59 -9.84
C LEU A 138 18.53 -6.14 -11.16
N THR A 139 18.59 -7.45 -11.30
CA THR A 139 17.87 -8.19 -12.34
C THR A 139 16.35 -8.04 -12.17
N LEU A 140 15.57 -8.34 -13.20
CA LEU A 140 14.10 -8.33 -13.10
C LEU A 140 13.61 -9.23 -11.94
N GLU A 141 14.19 -10.42 -11.78
CA GLU A 141 13.83 -11.34 -10.71
C GLU A 141 14.09 -10.73 -9.31
N GLU A 142 15.22 -10.06 -9.14
CA GLU A 142 15.54 -9.34 -7.89
C GLU A 142 14.62 -8.14 -7.66
N LYS A 143 14.25 -7.41 -8.72
CA LYS A 143 13.29 -6.31 -8.64
C LYS A 143 11.92 -6.80 -8.20
N LEU A 144 11.46 -7.93 -8.74
CA LEU A 144 10.18 -8.54 -8.33
C LEU A 144 10.24 -9.04 -6.88
N ARG A 145 11.38 -9.59 -6.43
CA ARG A 145 11.59 -9.92 -5.00
C ARG A 145 11.51 -8.69 -4.08
N VAL A 146 11.94 -7.51 -4.55
CA VAL A 146 11.75 -6.27 -3.78
C VAL A 146 10.26 -5.95 -3.65
N ILE A 147 9.47 -6.11 -4.71
CA ILE A 147 8.01 -5.95 -4.65
C ILE A 147 7.38 -6.96 -3.67
N ASP A 148 7.82 -8.22 -3.67
CA ASP A 148 7.37 -9.24 -2.72
C ASP A 148 7.61 -8.78 -1.26
N GLN A 149 8.81 -8.31 -0.94
CA GLN A 149 9.15 -7.83 0.40
C GLN A 149 8.29 -6.64 0.83
N ILE A 150 8.05 -5.70 -0.09
CA ILE A 150 7.20 -4.53 0.18
C ILE A 150 5.74 -4.95 0.42
N ASP A 151 5.29 -5.96 -0.33
CA ASP A 151 3.95 -6.52 -0.17
C ASP A 151 3.77 -7.24 1.17
N GLU A 152 4.74 -8.09 1.55
CA GLU A 152 4.77 -8.79 2.84
C GLU A 152 4.77 -7.82 4.03
N MET A 153 5.49 -6.70 3.90
CA MET A 153 5.47 -5.63 4.90
C MET A 153 4.13 -4.89 4.93
N GLY A 154 3.23 -5.09 3.98
CA GLY A 154 1.93 -4.41 3.92
C GLY A 154 2.06 -2.92 3.66
N MET A 155 3.13 -2.50 2.98
CA MET A 155 3.33 -1.09 2.64
C MET A 155 2.33 -0.64 1.58
N PRO A 156 1.81 0.59 1.66
CA PRO A 156 0.81 1.07 0.70
C PRO A 156 1.41 1.67 -0.58
N LEU A 157 2.65 2.17 -0.53
CA LEU A 157 3.15 3.10 -1.55
C LEU A 157 4.63 2.87 -1.88
N ILE A 158 4.95 2.86 -3.17
CA ILE A 158 6.31 2.91 -3.71
C ILE A 158 6.39 4.08 -4.70
N ALA A 159 7.47 4.85 -4.64
CA ALA A 159 7.83 5.79 -5.68
C ALA A 159 9.10 5.32 -6.40
N LEU A 160 8.95 4.93 -7.66
CA LEU A 160 10.08 4.61 -8.53
C LEU A 160 10.78 5.91 -8.94
N SER A 161 12.08 5.94 -8.74
CA SER A 161 12.98 7.05 -9.07
C SER A 161 14.29 6.49 -9.63
N GLY A 162 15.31 7.33 -9.71
CA GLY A 162 16.67 6.95 -10.08
C GLY A 162 16.85 6.65 -11.56
N GLY A 163 17.94 7.20 -12.10
CA GLY A 163 18.05 7.39 -13.54
C GLY A 163 16.76 7.98 -14.10
N GLU A 164 16.32 7.47 -15.24
CA GLU A 164 14.96 7.57 -15.73
C GLU A 164 14.33 6.17 -15.72
N PRO A 165 13.42 5.86 -14.78
CA PRO A 165 12.79 4.55 -14.72
C PRO A 165 12.02 4.20 -15.99
N THR A 166 11.35 5.18 -16.60
CA THR A 166 10.39 4.92 -17.68
C THR A 166 11.03 4.37 -18.94
N ILE A 167 12.35 4.50 -19.13
CA ILE A 167 13.07 3.97 -20.30
C ILE A 167 13.69 2.58 -20.06
N HIS A 168 13.60 2.04 -18.85
CA HIS A 168 14.16 0.73 -18.52
C HIS A 168 13.19 -0.39 -18.93
N PRO A 169 13.66 -1.48 -19.55
CA PRO A 169 12.81 -2.60 -19.98
C PRO A 169 12.03 -3.32 -18.87
N ASP A 170 12.38 -3.10 -17.60
CA ASP A 170 11.77 -3.79 -16.45
C ASP A 170 10.70 -2.91 -15.80
N PHE A 171 10.54 -1.67 -16.26
CA PHE A 171 9.65 -0.69 -15.64
C PHE A 171 8.19 -1.19 -15.62
N ILE A 172 7.67 -1.56 -16.78
CA ILE A 172 6.28 -2.02 -16.91
C ILE A 172 6.03 -3.34 -16.14
N PRO A 173 6.86 -4.39 -16.23
CA PRO A 173 6.72 -5.59 -15.40
C PRO A 173 6.63 -5.30 -13.90
N VAL A 174 7.50 -4.42 -13.38
CA VAL A 174 7.54 -4.09 -11.95
C VAL A 174 6.34 -3.25 -11.52
N VAL A 175 5.94 -2.26 -12.32
CA VAL A 175 4.74 -1.46 -12.06
C VAL A 175 3.48 -2.33 -12.06
N ARG A 176 3.35 -3.23 -13.06
CA ARG A 176 2.21 -4.15 -13.14
C ARG A 176 2.15 -5.07 -11.92
N GLU A 177 3.27 -5.62 -11.48
CA GLU A 177 3.28 -6.50 -10.32
C GLU A 177 2.95 -5.78 -9.01
N GLY A 178 3.46 -4.56 -8.80
CA GLY A 178 3.11 -3.74 -7.64
C GLY A 178 1.62 -3.37 -7.63
N ALA A 179 1.10 -2.88 -8.77
CA ALA A 179 -0.30 -2.50 -8.92
C ALA A 179 -1.25 -3.70 -8.71
N ARG A 180 -0.90 -4.88 -9.24
CA ARG A 180 -1.66 -6.13 -9.05
C ARG A 180 -1.82 -6.50 -7.57
N ARG A 181 -0.88 -6.09 -6.71
CA ARG A 181 -0.91 -6.32 -5.25
C ARG A 181 -1.61 -5.20 -4.48
N GLY A 182 -2.20 -4.23 -5.18
CA GLY A 182 -2.84 -3.08 -4.57
C GLY A 182 -1.85 -2.09 -3.95
N ILE A 183 -0.58 -2.12 -4.36
CA ILE A 183 0.41 -1.11 -3.97
C ILE A 183 0.29 0.07 -4.93
N TYR A 184 0.22 1.29 -4.39
CA TYR A 184 0.25 2.48 -5.23
C TYR A 184 1.66 2.63 -5.82
N MET A 185 1.73 2.67 -7.14
CA MET A 185 2.98 2.82 -7.89
C MET A 185 3.08 4.25 -8.41
N ALA A 186 3.90 5.06 -7.75
CA ALA A 186 4.29 6.39 -8.23
C ALA A 186 5.60 6.31 -9.02
N VAL A 187 5.81 7.25 -9.94
CA VAL A 187 7.09 7.40 -10.64
C VAL A 187 7.51 8.86 -10.70
N ALA A 188 8.78 9.13 -10.38
CA ALA A 188 9.46 10.38 -10.70
C ALA A 188 10.15 10.23 -12.05
N THR A 189 9.68 10.97 -13.06
CA THR A 189 10.14 10.88 -14.45
C THR A 189 10.42 12.26 -15.03
N ASN A 190 11.33 12.32 -16.00
CA ASN A 190 11.57 13.49 -16.85
C ASN A 190 10.52 13.69 -17.95
N GLY A 191 9.70 12.67 -18.23
CA GLY A 191 8.56 12.76 -19.15
C GLY A 191 8.89 12.85 -20.64
N ILE A 192 10.15 12.61 -21.05
CA ILE A 192 10.58 12.75 -22.45
C ILE A 192 10.29 11.49 -23.27
N ARG A 193 10.54 10.31 -22.68
CA ARG A 193 10.41 9.02 -23.36
C ARG A 193 9.93 7.95 -22.39
N PHE A 194 9.15 7.02 -22.90
CA PHE A 194 8.70 5.83 -22.20
C PHE A 194 9.19 4.59 -22.96
N ALA A 195 9.44 3.50 -22.25
CA ALA A 195 9.75 2.20 -22.82
C ALA A 195 8.53 1.70 -23.61
N ASP A 196 8.80 1.13 -24.77
CA ASP A 196 7.77 0.51 -25.61
C ASP A 196 7.30 -0.79 -24.92
N GLU A 197 6.00 -1.12 -25.04
CA GLU A 197 5.42 -2.36 -24.50
C GLU A 197 5.93 -3.63 -25.22
#